data_AF-A0A9E1WS27-F1
#
_entry.id   AF-A0A9E1WS27-F1
#
_cell.length_a   1.000
_cell.length_b   1.000
_cell.length_c   1.000
_cell.angle_alpha   90.00
_cell.angle_beta   90.00
_cell.angle_gamma   90.00
#
_symmetry.space_group_name_H-M   'P 1'
#
loop_
_entity.id
_entity.type
_entity.pdbx_description
1 polymer ?
#
loop_
_entity_poly.entity_id
_entity_poly.type
_entity_poly.pdbx_seq_one_letter_code
_entity_poly.pdbx_strand_id
1 'polypeptide(L)'
;MSALAVAIHALAATLWVGGMFFAYQVLRPSMPILDAPPPRLKLWLGVFERFFPWVWGIVIVLPLTGYWQIYNDYGGMDGVGPHIHVMQGVGWVMIVLFWYL
;
A
#
# COMPACT_ATOMS: atom_id res chain seq x y z
N MET A 1 20.60 4.08 10.83
CA MET A 1 19.76 3.28 9.92
C MET A 1 19.32 2.01 10.62
N SER A 2 18.08 1.96 11.09
CA SER A 2 17.51 0.74 11.68
C SER A 2 17.18 -0.26 10.56
N ALA A 3 17.96 -1.34 10.45
CA ALA A 3 17.77 -2.36 9.41
C ALA A 3 16.37 -2.99 9.47
N LEU A 4 15.82 -3.16 10.67
CA LEU A 4 14.47 -3.69 10.86
C LEU A 4 13.41 -2.72 10.33
N ALA A 5 13.52 -1.42 10.61
CA ALA A 5 12.57 -0.42 10.12
C ALA A 5 12.60 -0.35 8.58
N VAL A 6 13.81 -0.39 7.99
CA VAL A 6 13.99 -0.44 6.52
C VAL A 6 13.31 -1.68 5.94
N ALA A 7 13.54 -2.87 6.53
CA ALA A 7 12.97 -4.12 6.04
C ALA A 7 11.43 -4.11 6.10
N ILE A 8 10.86 -3.69 7.24
CA ILE A 8 9.41 -3.61 7.40
C ILE A 8 8.82 -2.57 6.44
N HIS A 9 9.44 -1.40 6.30
CA HIS A 9 8.99 -0.36 5.39
C HIS A 9 8.98 -0.84 3.94
N ALA A 10 10.07 -1.47 3.49
CA ALA A 10 10.18 -1.99 2.13
C ALA A 10 9.17 -3.10 1.85
N LEU A 11 8.95 -4.02 2.80
CA LEU A 11 7.91 -5.05 2.68
C LEU A 11 6.51 -4.45 2.61
N ALA A 12 6.20 -3.49 3.49
CA ALA A 12 4.92 -2.78 3.48
C ALA A 12 4.70 -2.05 2.15
N ALA A 13 5.72 -1.34 1.64
CA ALA A 13 5.65 -0.63 0.36
C ALA A 13 5.43 -1.59 -0.82
N THR A 14 6.11 -2.74 -0.80
CA THR A 14 5.99 -3.77 -1.85
C THR A 14 4.60 -4.38 -1.87
N LEU A 15 4.06 -4.74 -0.70
CA LEU A 15 2.70 -5.28 -0.59
C LEU A 15 1.64 -4.22 -0.94
N TRP A 16 1.87 -2.96 -0.58
CA TRP A 16 1.01 -1.84 -0.95
C TRP A 16 0.93 -1.65 -2.47
N VAL A 17 2.06 -1.32 -3.09
CA VAL A 17 2.13 -0.97 -4.51
C VAL A 17 1.90 -2.20 -5.39
N GLY A 18 2.51 -3.33 -5.03
CA GLY A 18 2.34 -4.60 -5.73
C GLY A 18 0.90 -5.14 -5.62
N GLY A 19 0.27 -4.99 -4.45
CA GLY A 19 -1.14 -5.35 -4.26
C GLY A 19 -2.08 -4.52 -5.13
N MET A 20 -1.85 -3.20 -5.23
CA MET A 20 -2.61 -2.33 -6.14
C MET A 20 -2.39 -2.74 -7.61
N PHE A 21 -1.14 -2.96 -8.02
CA PHE A 21 -0.84 -3.42 -9.37
C PHE A 21 -1.57 -4.73 -9.67
N PHE A 22 -1.49 -5.72 -8.79
CA PHE A 22 -2.19 -6.99 -8.94
C PHE A 22 -3.70 -6.79 -9.06
N ALA A 23 -4.32 -6.01 -8.16
CA ALA A 23 -5.77 -5.79 -8.17
C ALA A 23 -6.25 -5.16 -9.49
N TYR A 24 -5.55 -4.13 -9.98
CA TYR A 24 -5.97 -3.37 -11.15
C TYR A 24 -5.55 -3.98 -12.49
N GLN A 25 -4.33 -4.52 -12.58
CA GLN A 25 -3.73 -4.97 -13.84
C GLN A 25 -3.88 -6.48 -14.06
N VAL A 26 -4.05 -7.27 -12.99
CA VAL A 26 -4.11 -8.73 -13.09
C VAL A 26 -5.50 -9.24 -12.75
N LEU A 27 -5.99 -8.97 -11.53
CA LEU A 27 -7.26 -9.49 -11.06
C LEU A 27 -8.41 -8.94 -11.89
N ARG A 28 -8.58 -7.60 -11.93
CA ARG A 28 -9.70 -6.97 -12.64
C ARG A 28 -9.82 -7.37 -14.11
N PRO A 29 -8.74 -7.41 -14.92
CA PRO A 29 -8.81 -7.83 -16.32
C PRO A 29 -9.01 -9.34 -16.51
N SER A 30 -8.72 -10.16 -15.50
CA SER A 30 -8.97 -11.61 -15.55
C SER A 30 -10.45 -11.98 -15.33
N MET A 31 -11.25 -11.06 -14.78
CA MET A 31 -12.64 -11.31 -14.41
C MET A 31 -13.62 -11.64 -15.55
N PRO A 32 -13.43 -11.20 -16.81
CA PRO A 32 -14.29 -11.58 -17.94
C PRO A 32 -14.33 -13.09 -18.21
N ILE A 33 -13.37 -13.89 -17.74
CA ILE A 33 -13.42 -15.36 -17.84
C ILE A 33 -14.64 -15.95 -17.10
N LEU A 34 -15.22 -15.18 -16.17
CA LEU A 34 -16.45 -15.51 -15.48
C LEU A 34 -17.62 -14.83 -16.21
N ASP A 35 -18.20 -15.56 -17.18
CA ASP A 35 -19.28 -15.09 -18.06
C ASP A 35 -20.50 -14.59 -17.28
N ALA A 36 -20.84 -15.29 -16.18
CA ALA A 36 -21.98 -14.94 -15.35
C ALA A 36 -21.64 -13.86 -14.31
N PRO A 37 -22.52 -12.85 -14.09
CA PRO A 37 -22.33 -11.83 -13.06
C PRO A 37 -22.18 -12.37 -11.63
N PRO A 38 -22.95 -13.38 -11.16
CA PRO A 38 -22.87 -13.83 -9.77
C PRO A 38 -21.52 -14.49 -9.39
N PRO A 39 -20.93 -15.39 -10.20
CA PRO A 39 -19.60 -15.93 -9.92
C PRO A 39 -18.50 -14.86 -9.88
N ARG A 40 -18.58 -13.88 -10.77
CA ARG A 40 -17.62 -12.76 -10.82
C ARG A 40 -17.63 -11.96 -9.52
N LEU A 41 -18.81 -11.53 -9.09
CA LEU A 41 -18.96 -10.76 -7.85
C LEU A 41 -18.54 -11.56 -6.61
N LYS A 42 -18.86 -12.86 -6.57
CA LYS A 42 -18.45 -13.75 -5.47
C LYS A 42 -16.93 -13.84 -5.33
N LEU A 43 -16.20 -13.90 -6.45
CA LEU A 43 -14.74 -13.89 -6.42
C LEU A 43 -14.18 -12.53 -5.99
N TRP A 44 -14.72 -11.41 -6.51
CA TRP A 44 -14.34 -10.06 -6.06
C TRP A 44 -14.47 -9.92 -4.54
N LEU A 45 -15.65 -10.26 -4.01
CA LEU A 45 -15.93 -10.19 -2.58
C LEU A 45 -14.95 -11.04 -1.78
N GLY A 46 -14.74 -12.30 -2.18
CA GLY A 46 -13.83 -13.19 -1.46
C GLY A 46 -12.38 -12.72 -1.47
N VAL A 47 -11.89 -12.16 -2.60
CA VAL A 47 -10.53 -11.62 -2.67
C VAL A 47 -10.41 -10.39 -1.79
N PHE A 48 -11.36 -9.46 -1.90
CA PHE A 48 -11.31 -8.20 -1.16
C PHE A 48 -11.53 -8.34 0.35
N GLU A 49 -12.40 -9.25 0.78
CA GLU A 49 -12.57 -9.59 2.19
C GLU A 49 -11.26 -10.06 2.82
N ARG A 50 -10.43 -10.79 2.06
CA ARG A 50 -9.11 -11.26 2.53
C ARG A 50 -8.01 -10.23 2.33
N PHE A 51 -8.10 -9.40 1.28
CA PHE A 51 -7.08 -8.43 0.93
C PHE A 51 -7.14 -7.17 1.80
N PHE A 52 -8.32 -6.60 2.05
CA PHE A 52 -8.45 -5.34 2.76
C PHE A 52 -7.91 -5.33 4.20
N PRO A 53 -8.03 -6.39 5.02
CA PRO A 53 -7.38 -6.44 6.32
C PRO A 53 -5.85 -6.23 6.24
N TRP A 54 -5.19 -6.77 5.21
CA TRP A 54 -3.76 -6.53 4.97
C TRP A 54 -3.50 -5.08 4.57
N VAL A 55 -4.33 -4.54 3.66
CA VAL A 55 -4.24 -3.15 3.21
C VAL A 55 -4.35 -2.20 4.41
N TRP A 56 -5.32 -2.40 5.30
CA TRP A 56 -5.47 -1.63 6.54
C TRP A 56 -4.23 -1.67 7.43
N GLY A 57 -3.63 -2.85 7.62
CA GLY A 57 -2.37 -2.98 8.35
C GLY A 57 -1.24 -2.19 7.68
N ILE A 58 -1.13 -2.27 6.36
CA ILE A 58 -0.09 -1.60 5.58
C ILE A 58 -0.27 -0.08 5.58
N VAL A 59 -1.50 0.45 5.52
CA VAL A 59 -1.82 1.89 5.64
C VAL A 59 -1.23 2.48 6.91
N ILE A 60 -1.15 1.70 7.99
CA ILE A 60 -0.64 2.15 9.29
C ILE A 60 0.87 1.92 9.36
N VAL A 61 1.32 0.71 9.01
CA VAL A 61 2.74 0.32 9.14
C VAL A 61 3.65 1.16 8.24
N LEU A 62 3.21 1.47 7.02
CA LEU A 62 4.03 2.18 6.04
C LEU A 62 4.38 3.61 6.48
N PRO A 63 3.43 4.48 6.89
CA PRO A 63 3.75 5.79 7.45
C PRO A 63 4.52 5.72 8.76
N LEU A 64 4.15 4.81 9.67
CA LEU A 64 4.84 4.70 10.98
C LEU A 64 6.33 4.40 10.80
N THR A 65 6.65 3.41 9.96
CA THR A 65 8.05 3.06 9.66
C THR A 65 8.76 4.15 8.86
N GLY A 66 8.07 4.82 7.92
CA GLY A 66 8.65 5.91 7.14
C GLY A 66 9.01 7.12 8.02
N TYR A 67 8.10 7.57 8.88
CA TYR A 67 8.38 8.66 9.82
C TYR A 67 9.41 8.25 10.87
N TRP A 68 9.41 6.99 11.33
CA TRP A 68 10.47 6.50 12.20
C TRP A 68 11.84 6.69 11.55
N GLN A 69 12.01 6.32 10.29
CA GLN A 69 13.26 6.50 9.55
C GLN A 69 13.61 7.98 9.38
N ILE A 70 12.64 8.84 9.00
CA ILE A 70 12.86 10.28 8.85
C ILE A 70 13.45 10.89 10.13
N TYR A 71 12.83 10.62 11.28
CA TYR A 71 13.25 11.25 12.54
C TYR A 71 14.46 10.58 13.20
N ASN A 72 14.60 9.25 13.13
CA ASN A 72 15.67 8.53 13.82
C ASN A 72 16.92 8.26 12.97
N ASP A 73 16.78 8.14 11.64
CA ASP A 73 17.88 7.81 10.74
C ASP A 73 18.35 9.01 9.91
N TYR A 74 17.44 9.93 9.56
CA TYR A 74 17.75 11.09 8.71
C TYR A 74 17.79 12.43 9.47
N GLY A 75 17.55 12.44 10.79
CA GLY A 75 17.64 13.65 11.61
C GLY A 75 16.48 14.63 11.45
N GLY A 76 15.34 14.19 10.92
CA GLY A 76 14.12 14.98 10.75
C GLY A 76 13.83 15.37 9.30
N MET A 77 12.77 16.17 9.12
CA MET A 77 12.28 16.57 7.79
C MET A 77 13.27 17.44 7.01
N ASP A 78 14.14 18.18 7.69
CA ASP A 78 15.17 18.99 7.04
C ASP A 78 16.36 18.16 6.55
N GLY A 79 16.52 16.94 7.08
CA GLY A 79 17.61 16.03 6.75
C GLY A 79 17.32 15.08 5.58
N VAL A 80 16.10 15.11 5.03
CA VAL A 80 15.68 14.26 3.92
C VAL A 80 15.63 15.03 2.59
N GLY A 81 15.98 14.36 1.50
CA GLY A 81 15.96 14.99 0.17
C GLY A 81 14.54 15.17 -0.40
N PRO A 82 14.36 15.97 -1.46
CA PRO A 82 13.07 16.23 -2.11
C PRO A 82 12.30 14.97 -2.53
N HIS A 83 13.01 13.92 -2.91
CA HIS A 83 12.41 12.64 -3.29
C HIS A 83 11.59 11.99 -2.16
N ILE A 84 11.99 12.15 -0.89
CA ILE A 84 11.26 11.62 0.27
C ILE A 84 9.99 12.45 0.53
N HIS A 85 10.04 13.77 0.32
CA HIS A 85 8.87 14.64 0.40
C HIS A 85 7.82 14.28 -0.67
N VAL A 86 8.26 14.04 -1.90
CA VAL A 86 7.36 13.58 -2.97
C VAL A 86 6.81 12.19 -2.66
N MET A 87 7.66 11.25 -2.21
CA MET A 87 7.25 9.90 -1.85
C MET A 87 6.17 9.89 -0.77
N GLN A 88 6.36 10.63 0.33
CA GLN A 88 5.36 10.69 1.40
C GLN A 88 4.07 11.38 0.93
N GLY A 89 4.18 12.43 0.08
CA GLY A 89 3.03 13.14 -0.44
C GLY A 89 2.16 12.22 -1.29
N VAL A 90 2.76 11.45 -2.18
CA VAL A 90 2.07 10.42 -2.97
C VAL A 90 1.47 9.35 -2.05
N GLY A 91 2.22 8.88 -1.05
CA GLY A 91 1.72 7.90 -0.08
C GLY A 91 0.47 8.38 0.66
N TRP A 92 0.46 9.63 1.13
CA TRP A 92 -0.70 10.23 1.78
C TRP A 92 -1.90 10.39 0.86
N VAL A 93 -1.69 10.85 -0.38
CA VAL A 93 -2.77 10.94 -1.37
C VAL A 93 -3.41 9.56 -1.57
N MET A 94 -2.62 8.51 -1.73
CA MET A 94 -3.13 7.15 -1.88
C MET A 94 -3.90 6.66 -0.64
N ILE A 95 -3.41 6.95 0.57
CA ILE A 95 -4.10 6.58 1.82
C ILE A 95 -5.45 7.29 1.94
N VAL A 96 -5.50 8.59 1.64
CA VAL A 96 -6.75 9.38 1.69
C VAL A 96 -7.75 8.85 0.68
N LEU A 97 -7.31 8.54 -0.55
CA LEU A 97 -8.16 7.93 -1.56
C LEU A 97 -8.70 6.57 -1.10
N PHE A 98 -7.84 5.73 -0.51
CA PHE A 98 -8.26 4.43 0.02
C PHE A 98 -9.28 4.57 1.17
N TRP A 99 -9.12 5.55 2.04
CA TRP A 99 -10.07 5.77 3.14
C TRP A 99 -11.44 6.26 2.63
N TYR A 100 -11.46 7.02 1.53
CA TYR A 100 -12.68 7.59 0.98
C TYR A 100 -13.51 6.60 0.13
N LEU A 101 -12.85 5.65 -0.54
CA LEU A 101 -13.45 4.68 -1.47
C LEU A 101 -13.98 3.42 -0.76
#